data_AF-A0A349LIX9-F1
#
_entry.id   AF-A0A349LIX9-F1
#
_cell.length_a   1.000
_cell.length_b   1.000
_cell.length_c   1.000
_cell.angle_alpha   90.00
_cell.angle_beta   90.00
_cell.angle_gamma   90.00
#
_symmetry.space_group_name_H-M   'P 1'
#
loop_
_entity.id
_entity.type
_entity.pdbx_description
1 polymer ?
#
loop_
_entity_poly.entity_id
_entity_poly.type
_entity_poly.pdbx_seq_one_letter_code
_entity_poly.pdbx_strand_id
1 'polypeptide(L)' 'MTEQFLRISEIFHSIQGESTWAGIPCTFVRVTGCPLRCSWCDTTYAFQGGTRMSFAQIL' A
#
# COMPACT_ATOMS: atom_id res chain seq x y z
N MET A 1 5.73 -15.48 -20.44
CA MET A 1 4.86 -14.45 -19.85
C MET A 1 5.57 -13.96 -18.60
N THR A 2 5.93 -12.68 -18.52
CA THR A 2 6.59 -12.13 -17.33
C THR A 2 5.60 -12.11 -16.17
N GLU A 3 5.96 -12.73 -15.04
CA GLU A 3 5.19 -12.63 -13.80
C GLU A 3 5.04 -11.16 -13.39
N GLN A 4 3.79 -10.73 -13.20
CA GLN A 4 3.49 -9.38 -12.72
C GLN A 4 3.69 -9.32 -11.20
N PHE A 5 4.44 -8.33 -10.76
CA PHE A 5 4.77 -8.12 -9.35
C PHE A 5 4.52 -6.65 -8.96
N LEU A 6 4.22 -6.44 -7.68
CA LEU A 6 4.24 -5.13 -7.04
C LEU A 6 5.26 -5.13 -5.90
N ARG A 7 5.73 -3.94 -5.53
CA ARG A 7 6.53 -3.77 -4.31
C ARG A 7 5.61 -3.29 -3.20
N ILE A 8 5.49 -4.08 -2.15
CA ILE A 8 4.51 -3.90 -1.08
C ILE A 8 5.23 -3.48 0.20
N SER A 9 4.75 -2.38 0.79
CA SER A 9 5.22 -1.89 2.09
C SER A 9 4.53 -2.62 3.23
N GLU A 10 3.20 -2.78 3.15
CA GLU A 10 2.39 -3.48 4.15
C GLU A 10 1.03 -3.90 3.57
N ILE A 11 0.48 -4.97 4.14
CA ILE A 11 -0.91 -5.40 3.94
C ILE A 11 -1.52 -5.61 5.33
N PHE A 12 -2.67 -5.00 5.60
CA PHE A 12 -3.34 -5.10 6.89
C PHE A 12 -4.85 -4.94 6.78
N HIS A 13 -5.58 -5.41 7.80
CA HIS A 13 -7.03 -5.28 7.90
C HIS A 13 -7.36 -4.23 8.94
N SER A 14 -8.24 -3.29 8.59
CA SER A 14 -8.70 -2.24 9.51
C SER A 14 -10.06 -1.70 9.07
N ILE A 15 -10.48 -0.60 9.67
CA ILE A 15 -11.65 0.19 9.26
C ILE A 15 -11.15 1.38 8.41
N GLN A 16 -11.81 1.66 7.28
CA GLN A 16 -11.52 2.85 6.48
C GLN A 16 -11.79 4.11 7.30
N GLY A 17 -10.80 5.01 7.39
CA GLY A 17 -10.87 6.21 8.22
C GLY A 17 -11.42 7.44 7.50
N GLU A 18 -11.47 7.41 6.16
CA GLU A 18 -11.65 8.62 5.36
C GLU A 18 -12.70 8.49 4.24
N SER A 19 -13.28 9.64 3.88
CA SER A 19 -14.16 9.84 2.72
C SER A 19 -15.46 9.01 2.76
N THR A 20 -16.04 8.72 1.59
CA THR A 20 -17.35 8.08 1.39
C THR A 20 -17.52 6.75 2.12
N TRP A 21 -16.43 6.01 2.32
CA TRP A 21 -16.45 4.67 2.90
C TRP A 21 -15.89 4.62 4.32
N ALA A 22 -15.73 5.78 4.97
CA ALA A 22 -15.31 5.83 6.37
C ALA A 22 -16.23 4.97 7.26
N GLY A 23 -15.65 4.16 8.13
CA GLY A 23 -16.36 3.26 9.05
C GLY A 23 -16.53 1.82 8.55
N ILE A 24 -16.14 1.50 7.31
CA ILE A 24 -16.33 0.15 6.74
C ILE A 24 -15.04 -0.69 6.87
N PRO A 25 -15.13 -1.99 7.23
CA PRO A 25 -14.01 -2.91 7.20
C PRO A 25 -13.36 -2.99 5.81
N CYS A 26 -12.02 -2.88 5.76
CA CYS A 26 -11.26 -2.84 4.53
C CYS A 26 -9.89 -3.52 4.69
N THR A 27 -9.45 -4.22 3.65
CA THR A 27 -8.06 -4.67 3.50
C THR A 27 -7.28 -3.59 2.78
N PHE A 28 -6.23 -3.08 3.41
CA PHE A 28 -5.33 -2.10 2.83
C PHE A 28 -4.11 -2.79 2.25
N VAL A 29 -3.79 -2.46 1.00
CA VAL A 29 -2.56 -2.89 0.32
C VAL A 29 -1.75 -1.63 0.03
N ARG A 30 -0.71 -1.37 0.83
CA ARG A 30 0.16 -0.21 0.64
C ARG A 30 1.36 -0.57 -0.23
N VAL A 31 1.43 0.04 -1.41
CA VAL A 31 2.58 -0.11 -2.32
C VAL A 31 3.77 0.75 -1.87
N THR A 32 4.95 0.37 -2.32
CA THR A 32 6.19 1.11 -2.08
C THR A 32 6.54 1.99 -3.27
N GLY A 33 6.91 3.24 -2.97
CA GLY A 33 7.42 4.21 -3.95
C GLY A 33 6.44 5.33 -4.23
N CYS A 34 6.96 6.56 -4.18
CA CYS A 34 6.27 7.77 -4.59
C CYS A 34 7.31 8.70 -5.23
N PRO A 35 7.07 9.34 -6.38
CA PRO A 35 8.02 10.28 -6.97
C PRO A 35 8.03 11.65 -6.26
N LEU A 36 7.04 11.93 -5.41
CA LEU A 36 6.91 13.18 -4.67
C LEU A 36 7.63 13.11 -3.31
N ARG A 37 8.00 14.27 -2.75
CA ARG A 37 8.63 14.41 -1.44
C ARG A 37 7.94 15.49 -0.60
N CYS A 38 6.63 15.32 -0.44
CA CYS A 38 5.79 16.24 0.33
C CYS A 38 6.27 16.27 1.80
N SER A 39 6.49 17.47 2.35
CA SER A 39 6.89 17.64 3.76
C SER A 39 5.80 17.27 4.76
N TRP A 40 4.54 17.21 4.31
CA TRP A 40 3.35 16.84 5.10
C TRP A 40 2.90 15.39 4.87
N CYS A 41 3.73 14.54 4.28
CA CYS A 41 3.40 13.11 4.15
C CYS A 41 3.53 12.43 5.52
N ASP A 42 2.47 11.79 5.98
CA ASP A 42 2.44 11.00 7.22
C ASP A 42 3.07 9.60 7.06
N THR A 43 3.25 9.14 5.83
CA THR A 43 3.66 7.77 5.48
C THR A 43 4.99 7.76 4.71
N THR A 44 5.97 8.57 5.13
CA THR A 44 7.26 8.71 4.44
C THR A 44 8.08 7.42 4.38
N TYR A 45 7.88 6.50 5.32
CA TYR A 45 8.55 5.20 5.32
C TYR A 45 8.21 4.35 4.08
N ALA A 46 7.07 4.59 3.42
CA ALA A 46 6.66 3.88 2.21
C ALA A 46 7.35 4.40 0.93
N PHE A 47 8.25 5.39 1.00
CA PHE A 47 8.99 5.87 -0.17
C PHE A 47 10.04 4.87 -0.68
N GLN A 48 10.52 3.98 0.18
CA GLN A 48 11.58 3.01 -0.11
C GLN A 48 11.38 1.71 0.69
N GLY A 49 12.20 0.69 0.44
CA GLY A 49 12.04 -0.62 1.10
C GLY A 49 10.91 -1.45 0.50
N GLY A 50 10.26 -2.30 1.29
CA GLY A 50 9.16 -3.16 0.83
C GLY A 50 9.59 -4.37 0.01
N THR A 51 8.68 -5.35 -0.08
CA THR A 51 8.90 -6.69 -0.61
C THR A 51 8.30 -6.84 -2.00
N ARG A 52 9.01 -7.49 -2.92
CA ARG A 52 8.46 -7.84 -4.24
C ARG A 52 7.53 -9.03 -4.09
N MET A 53 6.25 -8.85 -4.42
CA MET A 53 5.21 -9.87 -4.34
C MET A 53 4.54 -10.05 -5.69
N SER A 54 4.28 -11.29 -6.09
CA SER A 54 3.43 -11.59 -7.25
C SER A 54 1.96 -11.34 -6.92
N PHE A 55 1.11 -11.21 -7.93
CA PHE A 55 -0.32 -10.95 -7.71
C PHE A 55 -0.99 -12.11 -6.95
N ALA A 56 -0.53 -13.34 -7.17
CA ALA A 56 -1.01 -14.53 -6.46
C ALA A 56 -0.62 -14.53 -4.96
N GLN A 57 0.38 -13.76 -4.55
CA GLN A 57 0.72 -13.59 -3.13
C GLN A 57 -0.07 -12.46 -2.45
N ILE A 58 -0.71 -11.59 -3.24
CA ILE A 58 -1.46 -10.43 -2.76
C ILE A 58 -2.96 -10.77 -2.66
N LEU A 59 -3.48 -11.56 -3.59
CA LEU A 59 -4.87 -12.06 -3.65
C LEU A 59 -5.06 -13.29 -2.76
#